data_AF-A0A510V323-F1
#
_entry.id   AF-A0A510V323-F1
#
_cell.length_a   1.000
_cell.length_b   1.000
_cell.length_c   1.000
_cell.angle_alpha   90.00
_cell.angle_beta   90.00
_cell.angle_gamma   90.00
#
_symmetry.space_group_name_H-M   'P 1'
#
loop_
_entity.id
_entity.type
_entity.pdbx_description
1 polymer ?
#
loop_
_entity_poly.entity_id
_entity_poly.type
_entity_poly.pdbx_seq_one_letter_code
_entity_poly.pdbx_strand_id
1 'polypeptide(L)'
;MPDLSSATHDHPAVVDQPPALSAMRILAAALVCGAAVLLFAVHVRPLGYVPLVLGVALGLVVDRKLGRDLGLIALGQVIISTISLKADLSNVGMLKFTLALGLAVVVPTVLSSRVFHDDTIHFPVRTGRRWDRWQALYLVAVAFAAYLILPAYFLGSGVWQNWPDLDGTGDVARLFVGVNAVGIWDELFFICVVLALLRPHFPFWLANLLQATVFVSFLWELGYREWGPLLTIPFALIQGWIFRRTTSLTYVVAVHLLFDLFVFMVLVHAHDPSMFDIFVTAPAP
;
A
#
# COMPACT_ATOMS: atom_id res chain seq x y z
N MET A 1 8.60 35.65 59.03
CA MET A 1 8.84 34.22 59.30
C MET A 1 7.69 33.71 60.15
N PRO A 2 7.03 32.57 59.84
CA PRO A 2 7.11 31.66 58.67
C PRO A 2 5.82 31.73 57.79
N ASP A 3 5.87 31.65 56.45
CA ASP A 3 5.96 30.48 55.56
C ASP A 3 4.78 29.49 55.64
N LEU A 4 3.92 29.50 54.62
CA LEU A 4 3.10 28.36 54.17
C LEU A 4 3.00 28.38 52.64
N SER A 5 4.11 27.95 52.00
CA SER A 5 4.15 26.94 50.94
C SER A 5 2.97 26.91 49.94
N SER A 6 3.26 27.39 48.74
CA SER A 6 2.53 27.07 47.51
C SER A 6 2.68 25.57 47.21
N ALA A 7 1.65 24.78 47.50
CA ALA A 7 1.55 23.41 47.01
C ALA A 7 1.26 23.44 45.50
N THR A 8 2.33 23.37 44.70
CA THR A 8 2.25 23.00 43.29
C THR A 8 1.76 21.56 43.22
N HIS A 9 0.51 21.38 42.76
CA HIS A 9 0.03 20.09 42.29
C HIS A 9 0.78 19.73 40.99
N ASP A 10 1.95 19.13 41.13
CA ASP A 10 2.58 18.37 40.05
C ASP A 10 1.72 17.13 39.80
N HIS A 11 0.84 17.22 38.80
CA HIS A 11 0.35 16.01 38.15
C HIS A 11 1.56 15.34 37.51
N PRO A 12 1.94 14.11 37.91
CA PRO A 12 2.97 13.40 37.17
C PRO A 12 2.49 13.25 35.74
N ALA A 13 3.23 13.85 34.81
CA ALA A 13 3.07 13.60 33.40
C ALA A 13 3.13 12.08 33.23
N VAL A 14 2.00 11.46 32.88
CA VAL A 14 1.97 10.08 32.43
C VAL A 14 2.82 10.06 31.16
N VAL A 15 4.10 9.74 31.33
CA VAL A 15 5.00 9.44 30.23
C VAL A 15 4.44 8.13 29.68
N ASP A 16 3.65 8.26 28.62
CA ASP A 16 3.13 7.14 27.84
C ASP A 16 4.35 6.43 27.23
N GLN A 17 4.94 5.51 27.99
CA GLN A 17 6.08 4.74 27.50
C GLN A 17 5.57 3.88 26.36
N PRO A 18 6.20 3.94 25.17
CA PRO A 18 5.80 3.08 24.08
C PRO A 18 5.86 1.62 24.57
N PRO A 19 4.81 0.81 24.36
CA PRO A 19 4.77 -0.55 24.87
C PRO A 19 6.01 -1.29 24.41
N ALA A 20 6.71 -1.94 25.34
CA ALA A 20 7.97 -2.63 25.06
C ALA A 20 7.81 -3.55 23.82
N LEU A 21 8.72 -3.41 22.86
CA LEU A 21 8.77 -4.25 21.66
C LEU A 21 9.03 -5.70 22.07
N SER A 22 7.97 -6.48 22.25
CA SER A 22 8.10 -7.91 22.52
C SER A 22 8.30 -8.68 21.20
N ALA A 23 9.17 -9.69 21.22
CA ALA A 23 9.38 -10.58 20.08
C ALA A 23 8.08 -11.24 19.60
N MET A 24 7.15 -11.53 20.50
CA MET A 24 5.86 -12.16 20.18
C MET A 24 4.92 -11.24 19.39
N ARG A 25 4.88 -9.93 19.73
CA ARG A 25 4.13 -8.94 18.94
C ARG A 25 4.69 -8.80 17.52
N ILE A 26 6.02 -8.77 17.40
CA ILE A 26 6.70 -8.72 16.09
C ILE A 26 6.38 -9.99 15.29
N LEU A 27 6.49 -11.16 15.92
CA LEU A 27 6.18 -12.44 15.29
C LEU A 27 4.71 -12.49 14.80
N ALA A 28 3.75 -12.05 15.61
CA ALA A 28 2.34 -12.00 15.22
C ALA A 28 2.14 -11.15 13.95
N ALA A 29 2.72 -9.94 13.92
CA ALA A 29 2.60 -9.05 12.78
C ALA A 29 3.38 -9.56 11.55
N ALA A 30 4.55 -10.15 11.75
CA ALA A 30 5.35 -10.76 10.68
C ALA A 30 4.65 -11.97 10.06
N LEU A 31 3.93 -12.77 10.85
CA LEU A 31 3.11 -13.87 10.34
C LEU A 31 1.96 -13.35 9.47
N VAL A 32 1.22 -12.32 9.90
CA VAL A 32 0.11 -11.75 9.11
C VAL A 32 0.61 -11.01 7.86
N CYS A 33 1.66 -10.21 7.97
CA CYS A 33 2.19 -9.47 6.82
C CYS A 33 2.94 -10.40 5.86
N GLY A 34 3.68 -11.38 6.39
CA GLY A 34 4.40 -12.39 5.62
C GLY A 34 3.48 -13.40 4.93
N ALA A 35 2.26 -13.62 5.45
CA ALA A 35 1.24 -14.41 4.76
C ALA A 35 0.92 -13.84 3.36
N ALA A 36 1.03 -12.53 3.16
CA ALA A 36 0.87 -11.89 1.84
C ALA A 36 1.83 -12.47 0.80
N VAL A 37 3.07 -12.80 1.18
CA VAL A 37 4.05 -13.42 0.28
C VAL A 37 3.54 -14.79 -0.18
N LEU A 38 3.02 -15.61 0.73
CA LEU A 38 2.50 -16.93 0.39
C LEU A 38 1.19 -16.86 -0.41
N LEU A 39 0.33 -15.89 -0.08
CA LEU A 39 -0.97 -15.73 -0.73
C LEU A 39 -0.84 -15.13 -2.13
N PHE A 40 0.01 -14.12 -2.32
CA PHE A 40 0.06 -13.30 -3.53
C PHE A 40 1.34 -13.48 -4.35
N ALA A 41 2.50 -13.70 -3.71
CA ALA A 41 3.75 -13.83 -4.45
C ALA A 41 4.01 -15.27 -4.93
N VAL A 42 3.75 -16.25 -4.06
CA VAL A 42 4.07 -17.68 -4.30
C VAL A 42 2.81 -18.53 -4.59
N HIS A 43 1.62 -18.03 -4.27
CA HIS A 43 0.34 -18.72 -4.48
C HIS A 43 0.20 -20.09 -3.80
N VAL A 44 0.82 -20.29 -2.62
CA VAL A 44 0.71 -21.56 -1.87
C VAL A 44 -0.59 -21.59 -1.06
N ARG A 45 -1.73 -21.73 -1.74
CA ARG A 45 -3.06 -21.83 -1.11
C ARG A 45 -3.46 -23.32 -0.98
N PRO A 46 -3.87 -23.81 0.21
CA PRO A 46 -4.35 -23.05 1.38
C PRO A 46 -3.29 -22.71 2.43
N LEU A 47 -2.04 -23.16 2.31
CA LEU A 47 -1.04 -23.01 3.37
C LEU A 47 -0.71 -21.54 3.72
N GLY A 48 -0.88 -20.61 2.78
CA GLY A 48 -0.73 -19.17 3.03
C GLY A 48 -1.70 -18.59 4.06
N TYR A 49 -2.85 -19.24 4.30
CA TYR A 49 -3.78 -18.84 5.35
C TYR A 49 -3.33 -19.29 6.75
N VAL A 50 -2.44 -20.28 6.86
CA VAL A 50 -1.95 -20.77 8.15
C VAL A 50 -1.21 -19.69 8.94
N PRO A 51 -0.15 -19.04 8.42
CA PRO A 51 0.50 -17.96 9.16
C PRO A 51 -0.44 -16.78 9.39
N LEU A 52 -1.41 -16.54 8.51
CA LEU A 52 -2.42 -15.50 8.70
C LEU A 52 -3.26 -15.75 9.96
N VAL A 53 -3.82 -16.96 10.10
CA VAL A 53 -4.62 -17.35 11.27
C VAL A 53 -3.77 -17.41 12.53
N LEU A 54 -2.58 -18.01 12.45
CA LEU A 54 -1.67 -18.11 13.60
C LEU A 54 -1.19 -16.73 14.08
N GLY A 55 -0.91 -15.80 13.16
CA GLY A 55 -0.50 -14.45 13.49
C GLY A 55 -1.61 -13.65 14.19
N VAL A 56 -2.85 -13.75 13.71
CA VAL A 56 -4.02 -13.15 14.38
C VAL A 56 -4.24 -13.77 15.76
N ALA A 57 -4.22 -15.11 15.85
CA ALA A 57 -4.40 -15.82 17.13
C ALA A 57 -3.32 -15.44 18.15
N LEU A 58 -2.05 -15.43 17.74
CA LEU A 58 -0.94 -15.00 18.58
C LEU A 58 -1.10 -13.54 19.00
N GLY A 59 -1.49 -12.67 18.07
CA GLY A 59 -1.82 -11.27 18.35
C GLY A 59 -2.87 -11.17 19.46
N LEU A 60 -3.99 -11.89 19.34
CA LEU A 60 -5.09 -11.87 20.31
C LEU A 60 -4.68 -12.39 21.70
N VAL A 61 -3.77 -13.37 21.75
CA VAL A 61 -3.22 -13.93 22.99
C VAL A 61 -2.28 -12.92 23.68
N VAL A 62 -1.43 -12.23 22.91
CA VAL A 62 -0.42 -11.32 23.45
C VAL A 62 -1.00 -9.95 23.79
N ASP A 63 -1.85 -9.40 22.92
CA ASP A 63 -2.44 -8.07 23.03
C ASP A 63 -3.74 -8.04 22.21
N ARG A 64 -4.90 -8.04 22.87
CA ARG A 64 -6.21 -8.09 22.20
C ARG A 64 -6.39 -6.98 21.16
N LYS A 65 -5.85 -5.79 21.40
CA LYS A 65 -5.93 -4.69 20.43
C LYS A 65 -5.10 -5.02 19.19
N LEU A 66 -3.86 -5.48 19.38
CA LEU A 66 -3.01 -5.93 18.28
C LEU A 66 -3.68 -7.06 17.48
N GLY A 67 -4.19 -8.09 18.14
CA GLY A 67 -4.85 -9.20 17.47
C GLY A 67 -6.06 -8.79 16.63
N ARG A 68 -6.86 -7.84 17.13
CA ARG A 68 -7.99 -7.26 16.40
C ARG A 68 -7.52 -6.48 15.17
N ASP A 69 -6.52 -5.61 15.33
CA ASP A 69 -6.01 -4.77 14.24
C ASP A 69 -5.31 -5.63 13.17
N LEU A 70 -4.57 -6.68 13.57
CA LEU A 70 -4.05 -7.71 12.68
C LEU A 70 -5.15 -8.51 11.99
N GLY A 71 -6.26 -8.79 12.69
CA GLY A 71 -7.44 -9.45 12.13
C GLY A 71 -8.09 -8.65 10.99
N LEU A 72 -8.14 -7.33 11.11
CA LEU A 72 -8.61 -6.44 10.05
C LEU A 72 -7.71 -6.45 8.82
N ILE A 73 -6.38 -6.47 9.01
CA ILE A 73 -5.40 -6.62 7.91
C ILE A 73 -5.58 -7.98 7.24
N ALA A 74 -5.68 -9.05 8.04
CA ALA A 74 -5.88 -10.40 7.55
C ALA A 74 -7.17 -10.54 6.74
N LEU A 75 -8.25 -9.93 7.20
CA LEU A 75 -9.53 -9.93 6.47
C LEU A 75 -9.41 -9.26 5.10
N GLY A 76 -8.72 -8.12 5.01
CA GLY A 76 -8.42 -7.48 3.73
C GLY A 76 -7.65 -8.40 2.79
N GLN A 77 -6.60 -9.07 3.28
CA GLN A 77 -5.83 -10.03 2.48
C GLN A 77 -6.68 -11.23 2.03
N VAL A 78 -7.56 -11.76 2.89
CA VAL A 78 -8.47 -12.86 2.54
C VAL A 78 -9.40 -12.42 1.41
N ILE A 79 -10.03 -11.25 1.51
CA ILE A 79 -10.92 -10.72 0.47
C ILE A 79 -10.17 -10.61 -0.87
N ILE A 80 -8.98 -10.02 -0.88
CA ILE A 80 -8.15 -9.88 -2.09
C ILE A 80 -7.81 -11.26 -2.67
N SER A 81 -7.46 -12.23 -1.82
CA SER A 81 -7.08 -13.58 -2.24
C SER A 81 -8.24 -14.40 -2.86
N THR A 82 -9.48 -13.88 -2.86
CA THR A 82 -10.61 -14.54 -3.54
C THR A 82 -10.60 -14.37 -5.05
N ILE A 83 -9.80 -13.44 -5.59
CA ILE A 83 -9.65 -13.20 -7.02
C ILE A 83 -8.20 -13.42 -7.46
N SER A 84 -7.97 -13.49 -8.77
CA SER A 84 -6.64 -13.31 -9.33
C SER A 84 -6.38 -11.82 -9.48
N LEU A 85 -5.16 -11.38 -9.16
CA LEU A 85 -4.76 -9.99 -9.36
C LEU A 85 -4.18 -9.71 -10.75
N LYS A 86 -4.10 -10.71 -11.64
CA LYS A 86 -3.73 -10.46 -13.03
C LYS A 86 -4.75 -9.51 -13.66
N ALA A 87 -4.26 -8.50 -14.36
CA ALA A 87 -5.12 -7.52 -15.00
C ALA A 87 -6.00 -8.19 -16.07
N ASP A 88 -7.31 -8.02 -15.95
CA ASP A 88 -8.33 -8.51 -16.90
C ASP A 88 -9.25 -7.33 -17.24
N LEU A 89 -9.11 -6.82 -18.46
CA LEU A 89 -9.86 -5.66 -18.96
C LEU A 89 -11.27 -6.01 -19.43
N SER A 90 -11.70 -7.28 -19.34
CA SER A 90 -13.11 -7.62 -19.58
C SER A 90 -14.03 -6.92 -18.58
N ASN A 91 -15.28 -6.65 -18.96
CA ASN A 91 -16.25 -6.02 -18.06
C ASN A 91 -16.44 -6.82 -16.75
N VAL A 92 -16.36 -8.15 -16.83
CA VAL A 92 -16.47 -9.04 -15.67
C VAL A 92 -15.20 -8.98 -14.81
N GLY A 93 -14.02 -8.97 -15.44
CA GLY A 93 -12.74 -8.77 -14.75
C GLY A 93 -12.71 -7.47 -13.97
N MET A 94 -13.01 -6.36 -14.64
CA MET A 94 -13.10 -5.03 -14.04
C MET A 94 -14.08 -4.97 -12.87
N LEU A 95 -15.27 -5.59 -13.00
CA LEU A 95 -16.25 -5.64 -11.93
C LEU A 95 -15.76 -6.46 -10.72
N LYS A 96 -15.24 -7.67 -10.95
CA LYS A 96 -14.69 -8.54 -9.90
C LYS A 96 -13.58 -7.84 -9.14
N PHE A 97 -12.65 -7.23 -9.87
CA PHE A 97 -11.52 -6.52 -9.32
C PHE A 97 -11.97 -5.31 -8.47
N THR A 98 -12.88 -4.50 -9.01
CA THR A 98 -13.49 -3.36 -8.30
C THR A 98 -14.16 -3.79 -6.99
N LEU A 99 -14.95 -4.87 -7.03
CA LEU A 99 -15.66 -5.37 -5.85
C LEU A 99 -14.69 -5.91 -4.80
N ALA A 100 -13.71 -6.73 -5.20
CA ALA A 100 -12.76 -7.32 -4.27
C ALA A 100 -11.89 -6.25 -3.59
N LEU A 101 -11.28 -5.35 -4.37
CA LEU A 101 -10.48 -4.25 -3.83
C LEU A 101 -11.33 -3.30 -2.98
N GLY A 102 -12.50 -2.91 -3.47
CA GLY A 102 -13.43 -2.06 -2.71
C GLY A 102 -13.79 -2.67 -1.36
N LEU A 103 -14.16 -3.96 -1.33
CA LEU A 103 -14.47 -4.68 -0.09
C LEU A 103 -13.26 -4.78 0.85
N ALA A 104 -12.06 -4.97 0.32
CA ALA A 104 -10.84 -5.07 1.13
C ALA A 104 -10.52 -3.77 1.90
N VAL A 105 -11.02 -2.61 1.44
CA VAL A 105 -10.92 -1.34 2.18
C VAL A 105 -12.17 -1.08 3.02
N VAL A 106 -13.36 -1.24 2.42
CA VAL A 106 -14.63 -0.89 3.07
C VAL A 106 -14.90 -1.79 4.27
N VAL A 107 -14.72 -3.11 4.15
CA VAL A 107 -15.05 -4.04 5.23
C VAL A 107 -14.18 -3.80 6.47
N PRO A 108 -12.83 -3.71 6.38
CA PRO A 108 -12.03 -3.38 7.55
C PRO A 108 -12.35 -2.01 8.16
N THR A 109 -12.59 -1.00 7.32
CA THR A 109 -12.94 0.36 7.77
C THR A 109 -14.26 0.38 8.55
N VAL A 110 -15.29 -0.28 8.02
CA VAL A 110 -16.61 -0.35 8.66
C VAL A 110 -16.54 -1.16 9.95
N LEU A 111 -15.84 -2.29 9.98
CA LEU A 111 -15.68 -3.07 11.20
C LEU A 111 -14.91 -2.30 12.28
N SER A 112 -13.80 -1.63 11.91
CA SER A 112 -13.04 -0.78 12.84
C SER A 112 -13.93 0.29 13.47
N SER A 113 -14.63 1.08 12.65
CA SER A 113 -15.41 2.23 13.13
C SER A 113 -16.75 1.83 13.80
N ARG A 114 -17.48 0.84 13.25
CA ARG A 114 -18.85 0.52 13.67
C ARG A 114 -18.95 -0.62 14.69
N VAL A 115 -18.04 -1.59 14.63
CA VAL A 115 -18.07 -2.75 15.54
C VAL A 115 -17.08 -2.56 16.68
N PHE A 116 -15.88 -2.07 16.35
CA PHE A 116 -14.82 -1.90 17.34
C PHE A 116 -14.73 -0.49 17.92
N HIS A 117 -15.53 0.46 17.39
CA HIS A 117 -15.52 1.86 17.79
C HIS A 117 -14.11 2.46 17.83
N ASP A 118 -13.27 2.04 16.88
CA ASP A 118 -11.89 2.48 16.71
C ASP A 118 -11.75 3.27 15.41
N ASP A 119 -11.34 4.51 15.57
CA ASP A 119 -11.16 5.51 14.53
C ASP A 119 -9.73 5.52 13.97
N THR A 120 -8.92 4.47 14.19
CA THR A 120 -7.54 4.41 13.66
C THR A 120 -7.47 4.55 12.13
N ILE A 121 -8.49 4.06 11.40
CA ILE A 121 -8.57 4.14 9.94
C ILE A 121 -9.21 5.48 9.53
N HIS A 122 -8.40 6.35 8.92
CA HIS A 122 -8.82 7.67 8.47
C HIS A 122 -8.24 8.03 7.11
N PHE A 123 -9.01 8.78 6.33
CA PHE A 123 -8.66 9.20 4.96
C PHE A 123 -8.52 10.73 4.89
N PRO A 124 -7.33 11.30 5.16
CA PRO A 124 -7.13 12.75 5.20
C PRO A 124 -7.04 13.35 3.78
N VAL A 125 -8.17 13.41 3.08
CA VAL A 125 -8.27 13.95 1.71
C VAL A 125 -8.15 15.47 1.69
N ARG A 126 -8.90 16.17 2.56
CA ARG A 126 -8.92 17.64 2.61
C ARG A 126 -8.13 18.14 3.81
N THR A 127 -6.82 18.26 3.65
CA THR A 127 -5.95 18.86 4.68
C THR A 127 -5.99 20.39 4.70
N GLY A 128 -6.53 21.02 3.65
CA GLY A 128 -6.64 22.49 3.53
C GLY A 128 -5.29 23.21 3.38
N ARG A 129 -4.18 22.47 3.31
CA ARG A 129 -2.83 23.02 3.20
C ARG A 129 -2.42 23.10 1.73
N ARG A 130 -1.81 24.24 1.35
CA ARG A 130 -1.20 24.40 0.03
C ARG A 130 0.07 23.55 -0.06
N TRP A 131 0.36 23.02 -1.24
CA TRP A 131 1.60 22.28 -1.46
C TRP A 131 2.79 23.23 -1.46
N ASP A 132 3.83 22.86 -0.71
CA ASP A 132 5.06 23.65 -0.63
C ASP A 132 5.97 23.40 -1.85
N ARG A 133 7.06 24.16 -1.94
CA ARG A 133 8.03 24.02 -3.04
C ARG A 133 8.71 22.65 -3.05
N TRP A 134 8.91 22.03 -1.89
CA TRP A 134 9.53 20.71 -1.78
C TRP A 134 8.62 19.63 -2.36
N GLN A 135 7.32 19.73 -2.10
CA GLN A 135 6.31 18.84 -2.65
C GLN A 135 6.25 18.96 -4.18
N ALA A 136 6.27 20.17 -4.72
CA ALA A 136 6.33 20.38 -6.16
C ALA A 136 7.63 19.82 -6.79
N LEU A 137 8.79 20.11 -6.20
CA LEU A 137 10.07 19.58 -6.67
C LEU A 137 10.11 18.05 -6.62
N TYR A 138 9.54 17.46 -5.56
CA TYR A 138 9.47 16.02 -5.41
C TYR A 138 8.60 15.37 -6.49
N LEU A 139 7.45 15.97 -6.86
CA LEU A 139 6.65 15.48 -7.99
C LEU A 139 7.45 15.49 -9.30
N VAL A 140 8.21 16.56 -9.57
CA VAL A 140 9.08 16.63 -10.75
C VAL A 140 10.17 15.54 -10.69
N ALA A 141 10.78 15.33 -9.53
CA ALA A 141 11.80 14.30 -9.36
C ALA A 141 11.23 12.88 -9.57
N VAL A 142 10.02 12.61 -9.07
CA VAL A 142 9.32 11.33 -9.28
C VAL A 142 8.97 11.14 -10.75
N ALA A 143 8.44 12.16 -11.43
CA ALA A 143 8.17 12.09 -12.86
C ALA A 143 9.43 11.77 -13.66
N PHE A 144 10.54 12.46 -13.35
CA PHE A 144 11.82 12.22 -14.01
C PHE A 144 12.36 10.80 -13.75
N ALA A 145 12.29 10.34 -12.49
CA ALA A 145 12.70 8.99 -12.15
C ALA A 145 11.82 7.94 -12.85
N ALA A 146 10.50 8.10 -12.85
CA ALA A 146 9.56 7.20 -13.52
C ALA A 146 9.81 7.17 -15.04
N TYR A 147 10.00 8.33 -15.66
CA TYR A 147 10.32 8.46 -17.09
C TYR A 147 11.59 7.70 -17.50
N LEU A 148 12.63 7.70 -16.66
CA LEU A 148 13.89 7.02 -16.98
C LEU A 148 13.88 5.54 -16.60
N ILE A 149 13.32 5.20 -15.44
CA ILE A 149 13.45 3.87 -14.85
C ILE A 149 12.40 2.92 -15.41
N LEU A 150 11.16 3.37 -15.61
CA LEU A 150 10.06 2.48 -16.00
C LEU A 150 10.22 1.88 -17.40
N PRO A 151 10.63 2.61 -18.44
CA PRO A 151 10.84 1.99 -19.75
C PRO A 151 11.95 0.93 -19.72
N ALA A 152 13.07 1.25 -19.05
CA ALA A 152 14.18 0.31 -18.87
C ALA A 152 13.75 -0.96 -18.13
N TYR A 153 12.87 -0.82 -17.12
CA TYR A 153 12.29 -1.94 -16.41
C TYR A 153 11.30 -2.72 -17.28
N PHE A 154 10.20 -2.11 -17.68
CA PHE A 154 9.09 -2.77 -18.33
C PHE A 154 9.53 -3.41 -19.64
N LEU A 155 10.16 -2.64 -20.53
CA LEU A 155 10.56 -3.09 -21.86
C LEU A 155 11.82 -3.96 -21.79
N GLY A 156 12.82 -3.56 -20.99
CA GLY A 156 14.09 -4.27 -20.90
C GLY A 156 14.00 -5.64 -20.23
N SER A 157 13.06 -5.85 -19.31
CA SER A 157 12.83 -7.16 -18.68
C SER A 157 11.66 -7.95 -19.28
N GLY A 158 10.86 -7.34 -20.16
CA GLY A 158 9.68 -7.97 -20.75
C GLY A 158 8.47 -8.09 -19.81
N VAL A 159 8.52 -7.53 -18.59
CA VAL A 159 7.41 -7.63 -17.62
C VAL A 159 6.11 -6.99 -18.10
N TRP A 160 6.16 -6.11 -19.11
CA TRP A 160 4.96 -5.55 -19.74
C TRP A 160 3.99 -6.62 -20.24
N GLN A 161 4.49 -7.82 -20.57
CA GLN A 161 3.70 -8.99 -21.00
C GLN A 161 2.85 -9.60 -19.88
N ASN A 162 3.04 -9.18 -18.62
CA ASN A 162 2.14 -9.58 -17.53
C ASN A 162 0.79 -8.84 -17.57
N TRP A 163 0.68 -7.78 -18.38
CA TRP A 163 -0.55 -7.04 -18.64
C TRP A 163 -1.24 -7.59 -19.89
N PRO A 164 -2.58 -7.49 -19.97
CA PRO A 164 -3.34 -7.96 -21.12
C PRO A 164 -3.05 -7.12 -22.36
N ASP A 165 -3.14 -7.77 -23.52
CA ASP A 165 -3.04 -7.13 -24.82
C ASP A 165 -4.10 -6.02 -24.98
N LEU A 166 -3.74 -4.98 -25.74
CA LEU A 166 -4.58 -3.79 -25.95
C LEU A 166 -5.19 -3.79 -27.35
N ASP A 167 -6.34 -4.43 -27.50
CA ASP A 167 -7.06 -4.55 -28.78
C ASP A 167 -7.97 -3.33 -29.05
N GLY A 168 -7.35 -2.15 -29.16
CA GLY A 168 -8.01 -0.91 -29.57
C GLY A 168 -8.30 0.08 -28.42
N THR A 169 -8.97 1.18 -28.76
CA THR A 169 -9.10 2.37 -27.89
C THR A 169 -9.92 2.11 -26.62
N GLY A 170 -10.84 1.14 -26.63
CA GLY A 170 -11.64 0.76 -25.47
C GLY A 170 -10.79 0.17 -24.35
N ASP A 171 -9.84 -0.70 -24.70
CA ASP A 171 -8.97 -1.36 -23.71
C ASP A 171 -7.89 -0.43 -23.20
N VAL A 172 -7.39 0.50 -24.04
CA VAL A 172 -6.53 1.60 -23.58
C VAL A 172 -7.24 2.46 -22.52
N ALA A 173 -8.52 2.81 -22.73
CA ALA A 173 -9.28 3.58 -21.75
C ALA A 173 -9.53 2.80 -20.45
N ARG A 174 -9.82 1.49 -20.55
CA ARG A 174 -9.97 0.63 -19.37
C ARG A 174 -8.67 0.45 -18.61
N LEU A 175 -7.55 0.31 -19.31
CA LEU A 175 -6.22 0.25 -18.70
C LEU A 175 -5.92 1.55 -17.95
N PHE A 176 -6.18 2.70 -18.58
CA PHE A 176 -6.00 4.00 -17.92
C PHE A 176 -6.83 4.08 -16.63
N VAL A 177 -8.13 3.78 -16.70
CA VAL A 177 -9.00 3.78 -15.51
C VAL A 177 -8.53 2.78 -14.46
N GLY A 178 -8.18 1.56 -14.89
CA GLY A 178 -7.76 0.47 -14.01
C GLY A 178 -6.49 0.82 -13.24
N VAL A 179 -5.42 1.21 -13.95
CA VAL A 179 -4.13 1.57 -13.33
C VAL A 179 -4.31 2.70 -12.31
N ASN A 180 -4.97 3.81 -12.69
CA ASN A 180 -5.19 4.94 -11.78
C ASN A 180 -6.10 4.57 -10.59
N ALA A 181 -7.11 3.73 -10.80
CA ALA A 181 -7.98 3.27 -9.71
C ALA A 181 -7.22 2.37 -8.72
N VAL A 182 -6.34 1.50 -9.22
CA VAL A 182 -5.45 0.68 -8.38
C VAL A 182 -4.50 1.58 -7.59
N GLY A 183 -3.87 2.59 -8.20
CA GLY A 183 -2.97 3.48 -7.46
C GLY A 183 -3.65 4.29 -6.37
N ILE A 184 -4.90 4.74 -6.58
CA ILE A 184 -5.70 5.34 -5.50
C ILE A 184 -5.96 4.29 -4.41
N TRP A 185 -6.37 3.09 -4.81
CA TRP A 185 -6.68 2.01 -3.89
C TRP A 185 -5.47 1.60 -3.04
N ASP A 186 -4.26 1.59 -3.61
CA ASP A 186 -3.03 1.27 -2.92
C ASP A 186 -2.81 2.20 -1.70
N GLU A 187 -3.08 3.49 -1.86
CA GLU A 187 -2.99 4.44 -0.74
C GLU A 187 -4.09 4.19 0.31
N LEU A 188 -5.31 3.88 -0.15
CA LEU A 188 -6.42 3.61 0.77
C LEU A 188 -6.14 2.36 1.60
N PHE A 189 -5.65 1.29 0.98
CA PHE A 189 -5.44 0.03 1.66
C PHE A 189 -4.10 0.00 2.40
N PHE A 190 -2.98 0.18 1.71
CA PHE A 190 -1.67 -0.03 2.34
C PHE A 190 -1.33 1.09 3.33
N ILE A 191 -1.64 2.34 3.01
CA ILE A 191 -1.30 3.46 3.88
C ILE A 191 -2.42 3.73 4.90
N CYS A 192 -3.66 3.89 4.46
CA CYS A 192 -4.76 4.25 5.34
C CYS A 192 -5.38 3.07 6.11
N VAL A 193 -5.17 1.82 5.71
CA VAL A 193 -5.58 0.63 6.49
C VAL A 193 -4.38 -0.06 7.13
N VAL A 194 -3.48 -0.67 6.35
CA VAL A 194 -2.41 -1.54 6.88
C VAL A 194 -1.43 -0.75 7.75
N LEU A 195 -0.82 0.31 7.22
CA LEU A 195 0.11 1.15 8.00
C LEU A 195 -0.60 1.85 9.16
N ALA A 196 -1.84 2.32 8.96
CA ALA A 196 -2.63 2.93 10.02
C ALA A 196 -2.85 1.98 11.20
N LEU A 197 -3.23 0.72 10.94
CA LEU A 197 -3.45 -0.31 11.96
C LEU A 197 -2.15 -0.80 12.61
N LEU A 198 -1.00 -0.77 11.92
CA LEU A 198 0.28 -1.20 12.49
C LEU A 198 0.96 -0.14 13.37
N ARG A 199 0.83 1.14 13.03
CA ARG A 199 1.54 2.25 13.72
C ARG A 199 1.26 2.38 15.23
N PRO A 200 0.05 2.09 15.76
CA PRO A 200 -0.19 2.10 17.19
C PRO A 200 0.60 1.04 17.96
N HIS A 201 1.10 -0.01 17.29
CA HIS A 201 1.73 -1.16 17.92
C HIS A 201 3.24 -1.21 17.76
N PHE A 202 3.79 -0.57 16.72
CA PHE A 202 5.19 -0.68 16.32
C PHE A 202 5.81 0.69 16.01
N PRO A 203 7.14 0.86 16.18
CA PRO A 203 7.82 2.04 15.67
C PRO A 203 7.61 2.15 14.17
N PHE A 204 7.56 3.38 13.67
CA PHE A 204 7.19 3.68 12.29
C PHE A 204 7.96 2.84 11.26
N TRP A 205 9.29 2.71 11.41
CA TRP A 205 10.11 1.97 10.43
C TRP A 205 9.68 0.51 10.30
N LEU A 206 9.30 -0.14 11.40
CA LEU A 206 8.87 -1.54 11.41
C LEU A 206 7.46 -1.68 10.84
N ALA A 207 6.54 -0.79 11.23
CA ALA A 207 5.19 -0.75 10.65
C ALA A 207 5.25 -0.52 9.13
N ASN A 208 6.15 0.36 8.67
CA ASN A 208 6.36 0.67 7.26
C ASN A 208 6.96 -0.52 6.50
N LEU A 209 7.92 -1.24 7.10
CA LEU A 209 8.50 -2.44 6.49
C LEU A 209 7.48 -3.58 6.38
N LEU A 210 6.65 -3.77 7.41
CA LEU A 210 5.57 -4.76 7.42
C LEU A 210 4.50 -4.43 6.37
N GLN A 211 4.08 -3.16 6.27
CA GLN A 211 3.20 -2.70 5.19
C GLN A 211 3.82 -2.93 3.81
N ALA A 212 5.10 -2.56 3.62
CA ALA A 212 5.80 -2.75 2.35
C ALA A 212 5.85 -4.22 1.93
N THR A 213 5.96 -5.15 2.90
CA THR A 213 5.88 -6.59 2.62
C THR A 213 4.55 -6.97 1.98
N VAL A 214 3.43 -6.46 2.50
CA VAL A 214 2.09 -6.72 1.93
C VAL A 214 1.95 -6.07 0.54
N PHE A 215 2.38 -4.81 0.42
CA PHE A 215 2.33 -4.03 -0.83
C PHE A 215 3.11 -4.71 -1.96
N VAL A 216 4.36 -5.08 -1.70
CA VAL A 216 5.23 -5.68 -2.72
C VAL A 216 4.73 -7.06 -3.13
N SER A 217 4.17 -7.83 -2.19
CA SER A 217 3.54 -9.12 -2.51
C SER A 217 2.33 -8.96 -3.43
N PHE A 218 1.51 -7.92 -3.19
CA PHE A 218 0.37 -7.59 -4.04
C PHE A 218 0.80 -7.16 -5.45
N LEU A 219 1.77 -6.24 -5.56
CA LEU A 219 2.27 -5.79 -6.87
C LEU A 219 2.98 -6.90 -7.64
N TRP A 220 3.64 -7.83 -6.95
CA TRP A 220 4.21 -9.01 -7.58
C TRP A 220 3.14 -9.86 -8.27
N GLU A 221 1.98 -10.06 -7.63
CA GLU A 221 0.87 -10.77 -8.28
C GLU A 221 0.29 -9.99 -9.46
N LEU A 222 0.17 -8.67 -9.30
CA LEU A 222 -0.39 -7.76 -10.30
C LEU A 222 0.41 -7.78 -11.61
N GLY A 223 1.74 -7.82 -11.53
CA GLY A 223 2.62 -7.92 -12.71
C GLY A 223 4.05 -7.41 -12.55
N TYR A 224 4.41 -6.82 -11.40
CA TYR A 224 5.75 -6.28 -11.15
C TYR A 224 6.77 -7.38 -10.81
N ARG A 225 7.08 -8.22 -11.80
CA ARG A 225 7.98 -9.38 -11.72
C ARG A 225 9.46 -9.01 -11.93
N GLU A 226 10.32 -10.01 -12.04
CA GLU A 226 11.77 -9.87 -12.24
C GLU A 226 12.42 -9.06 -11.11
N TRP A 227 13.20 -8.04 -11.46
CA TRP A 227 13.83 -7.14 -10.49
C TRP A 227 12.88 -6.06 -9.96
N GLY A 228 11.57 -6.16 -10.25
CA GLY A 228 10.52 -5.28 -9.75
C GLY A 228 10.58 -4.94 -8.24
N PRO A 229 10.94 -5.88 -7.33
CA PRO A 229 11.14 -5.56 -5.92
C PRO A 229 12.16 -4.45 -5.64
N LEU A 230 13.18 -4.26 -6.49
CA LEU A 230 14.13 -3.15 -6.36
C LEU A 230 13.47 -1.78 -6.61
N LEU A 231 12.30 -1.75 -7.26
CA LEU A 231 11.49 -0.55 -7.48
C LEU A 231 10.37 -0.43 -6.43
N THR A 232 9.62 -1.51 -6.23
CA THR A 232 8.41 -1.49 -5.41
C THR A 232 8.71 -1.41 -3.92
N ILE A 233 9.82 -1.98 -3.42
CA ILE A 233 10.23 -1.83 -2.02
C ILE A 233 10.56 -0.37 -1.68
N PRO A 234 11.48 0.33 -2.39
CA PRO A 234 11.71 1.75 -2.13
C PRO A 234 10.46 2.60 -2.27
N PHE A 235 9.65 2.34 -3.30
CA PHE A 235 8.39 3.07 -3.53
C PHE A 235 7.45 2.97 -2.33
N ALA A 236 7.15 1.75 -1.86
CA ALA A 236 6.30 1.50 -0.70
C ALA A 236 6.82 2.20 0.56
N LEU A 237 8.12 2.08 0.84
CA LEU A 237 8.74 2.69 2.01
C LEU A 237 8.67 4.22 1.97
N ILE A 238 8.91 4.81 0.79
CA ILE A 238 8.85 6.26 0.58
C ILE A 238 7.41 6.76 0.71
N GLN A 239 6.42 6.06 0.16
CA GLN A 239 5.00 6.45 0.28
C GLN A 239 4.57 6.57 1.75
N GLY A 240 4.85 5.56 2.57
CA GLY A 240 4.53 5.61 3.99
C GLY A 240 5.29 6.73 4.73
N TRP A 241 6.54 7.02 4.32
CA TRP A 241 7.30 8.15 4.88
C TRP A 241 6.72 9.51 4.47
N ILE A 242 6.33 9.69 3.21
CA ILE A 242 5.66 10.90 2.73
C ILE A 242 4.36 11.09 3.48
N PHE A 243 3.57 10.03 3.66
CA PHE A 243 2.32 10.10 4.41
C PHE A 243 2.59 10.53 5.86
N ARG A 244 3.60 9.96 6.53
CA ARG A 244 4.00 10.37 7.87
C ARG A 244 4.40 11.85 7.93
N ARG A 245 5.08 12.36 6.89
CA ARG A 245 5.57 13.75 6.87
C ARG A 245 4.49 14.76 6.52
N THR A 246 3.57 14.42 5.63
CA THR A 246 2.59 15.35 5.05
C THR A 246 1.20 15.20 5.65
N THR A 247 0.87 14.02 6.17
CA THR A 247 -0.47 13.62 6.64
C THR A 247 -1.57 13.94 5.62
N SER A 248 -1.22 13.85 4.33
CA SER A 248 -2.07 14.29 3.22
C SER A 248 -2.26 13.15 2.22
N LEU A 249 -3.42 12.51 2.26
CA LEU A 249 -3.75 11.42 1.33
C LEU A 249 -3.72 11.92 -0.11
N THR A 250 -4.24 13.12 -0.35
CA THR A 250 -4.25 13.74 -1.69
C THR A 250 -2.85 13.92 -2.27
N TYR A 251 -1.86 14.25 -1.44
CA TYR A 251 -0.49 14.41 -1.93
C TYR A 251 0.15 13.06 -2.26
N VAL A 252 -0.03 12.05 -1.41
CA VAL A 252 0.52 10.71 -1.67
C VAL A 252 -0.14 10.08 -2.90
N VAL A 253 -1.46 10.20 -3.03
CA VAL A 253 -2.21 9.78 -4.23
C VAL A 253 -1.70 10.52 -5.47
N ALA A 254 -1.42 11.82 -5.41
CA ALA A 254 -0.88 12.54 -6.56
C ALA A 254 0.51 12.04 -6.99
N VAL A 255 1.38 11.70 -6.03
CA VAL A 255 2.68 11.07 -6.31
C VAL A 255 2.47 9.71 -6.99
N HIS A 256 1.53 8.90 -6.47
CA HIS A 256 1.22 7.59 -7.02
C HIS A 256 0.67 7.70 -8.44
N LEU A 257 -0.37 8.50 -8.65
CA LEU A 257 -0.99 8.69 -9.96
C LEU A 257 -0.02 9.24 -11.01
N LEU A 258 0.97 10.04 -10.59
CA LEU A 258 2.03 10.49 -11.48
C LEU A 258 2.94 9.33 -11.91
N PHE A 259 3.30 8.43 -11.00
CA PHE A 259 4.05 7.22 -11.33
C PHE A 259 3.22 6.30 -12.25
N ASP A 260 1.95 6.10 -11.93
CA ASP A 260 0.98 5.30 -12.71
C ASP A 260 0.75 5.83 -14.11
N LEU A 261 0.77 7.15 -14.29
CA LEU A 261 0.70 7.77 -15.61
C LEU A 261 1.85 7.26 -16.50
N PHE A 262 3.08 7.20 -15.96
CA PHE A 262 4.21 6.67 -16.71
C PHE A 262 4.09 5.16 -16.92
N VAL A 263 3.60 4.40 -15.94
CA VAL A 263 3.30 2.96 -16.13
C VAL A 263 2.34 2.76 -17.30
N PHE A 264 1.22 3.50 -17.32
CA PHE A 264 0.26 3.48 -18.41
C PHE A 264 0.90 3.82 -19.76
N MET A 265 1.66 4.92 -19.83
CA MET A 265 2.30 5.35 -21.08
C MET A 265 3.30 4.30 -21.59
N VAL A 266 4.08 3.67 -20.70
CA VAL A 266 5.05 2.63 -21.07
C VAL A 266 4.34 1.36 -21.53
N LEU A 267 3.24 0.96 -20.88
CA LEU A 267 2.44 -0.20 -21.31
C LEU A 267 1.81 0.04 -22.69
N VAL A 268 1.27 1.23 -22.94
CA VAL A 268 0.74 1.57 -24.26
C VAL A 268 1.86 1.61 -25.31
N HIS A 269 3.00 2.22 -25.00
CA HIS A 269 4.18 2.23 -25.88
C HIS A 269 4.65 0.81 -26.22
N ALA A 270 4.62 -0.13 -25.26
CA ALA A 270 5.04 -1.51 -25.49
C ALA A 270 4.18 -2.23 -26.55
N HIS A 271 2.89 -1.89 -26.63
CA HIS A 271 1.95 -2.48 -27.59
C HIS A 271 1.92 -1.71 -28.92
N ASP A 272 1.91 -0.38 -28.86
CA ASP A 272 1.95 0.50 -30.02
C ASP A 272 2.93 1.67 -29.74
N PRO A 273 4.20 1.56 -30.19
CA PRO A 273 5.20 2.58 -29.96
C PRO A 273 4.81 3.95 -30.52
N SER A 274 3.97 4.00 -31.57
CA SER A 274 3.59 5.26 -32.22
C SER A 274 2.76 6.19 -31.34
N MET A 275 2.08 5.64 -30.32
CA MET A 275 1.26 6.40 -29.38
C MET A 275 2.10 7.20 -28.37
N PHE A 276 3.29 6.70 -28.00
CA PHE A 276 4.15 7.32 -26.98
C PHE A 276 5.65 7.12 -27.30
N ASP A 277 6.12 7.58 -28.45
CA ASP A 277 7.54 7.51 -28.84
C ASP A 277 8.37 8.63 -28.18
N ILE A 278 8.51 8.54 -26.85
CA ILE A 278 9.22 9.56 -26.05
C ILE A 278 10.27 8.97 -25.12
N PHE A 279 10.34 7.65 -24.96
CA PHE A 279 11.14 7.00 -23.91
C PHE A 279 12.58 6.76 -24.35
N VAL A 280 13.51 7.57 -23.83
CA VAL A 280 14.94 7.49 -24.18
C VAL A 280 15.68 6.28 -23.61
N THR A 281 15.10 5.60 -22.61
CA THR A 281 15.65 4.39 -21.99
C THR A 281 14.98 3.11 -22.48
N ALA A 282 14.09 3.20 -23.48
CA ALA A 282 13.56 2.03 -24.15
C ALA A 282 14.71 1.27 -24.85
N PRO A 283 14.79 -0.07 -24.73
CA PRO A 283 15.73 -0.87 -25.50
C PRO A 283 15.54 -0.63 -27.00
N ALA A 284 16.63 -0.68 -27.77
CA ALA A 284 16.52 -0.68 -29.22
C ALA A 284 15.74 -1.93 -29.70
N PRO A 285 14.92 -1.80 -30.76
CA PRO A 285 14.15 -2.91 -31.33
C PRO A 285 15.04 -4.03 -31.90
#